data_AF-A0A445ICV6-F1
#
_entry.id   AF-A0A445ICV6-F1
#
_cell.length_a   1.000
_cell.length_b   1.000
_cell.length_c   1.000
_cell.angle_alpha   90.00
_cell.angle_beta   90.00
_cell.angle_gamma   90.00
#
_symmetry.space_group_name_H-M   'P 1'
#
loop_
_entity.id
_entity.type
_entity.pdbx_description
1 polymer ?
#
loop_
_entity_poly.entity_id
_entity_poly.type
_entity_poly.pdbx_seq_one_letter_code
_entity_poly.pdbx_strand_id
1 'polypeptide(L)'
;MANQGHDLPLYEKIWVKRKFQRVIDTLILVLLLLLLSYRLFSSNNFTFPWFLAFICESWFTFTWIVILNTKWSPAVTITHPNRLLLRVPESEFPPVDLLVTTADHVLEPPIITVNTVLSLLALDYPTNKLACYVSDDGCSPLTFYALMEASKFAKFWVPFCKKNCVQVRAPFRYFSDIATNKSEDSLEFKQEWLQMKDMYDNLCQKIEEVTGKTIPFQLDGEFAVFSNTDQRNHPTIIKVILENMGDLLDGLPHLIYISREKRPQYHHNYKAGAMNVLTRVSGLMTNAPFILNVDCDMFVNNPKIVLHALCILMDSQRGKEVAFVQCFQQFYDGIKDDPFGNQWMITFKNIIMGMAGLQGPFYGGTNAFHRRNAIYGLYPDEIESERKGKLEEKILIEKFGSSKEFIKSSAQALGGSAFSANDITTFNFIEAATQVSNCEYEYDTCWGKQVRKTETNIFFKQN
;
A
#
# COMPACT_ATOMS: atom_id res chain seq x y z
N MET A 1 3.41 22.90 32.74
CA MET A 1 2.83 21.63 32.26
C MET A 1 3.06 21.36 30.76
N ALA A 2 3.68 22.27 29.98
CA ALA A 2 3.87 22.10 28.53
C ALA A 2 4.97 21.10 28.10
N ASN A 3 5.93 20.78 28.97
CA ASN A 3 7.08 19.93 28.57
C ASN A 3 6.89 18.43 28.75
N GLN A 4 5.80 17.94 29.38
CA GLN A 4 5.63 16.50 29.62
C GLN A 4 5.13 15.72 28.38
N GLY A 5 4.54 16.40 27.38
CA GLY A 5 4.01 15.75 26.18
C GLY A 5 5.06 15.43 25.10
N HIS A 6 6.19 16.14 25.09
CA HIS A 6 7.22 15.98 24.06
C HIS A 6 8.09 14.72 24.23
N ASP A 7 8.24 14.22 25.46
CA ASP A 7 9.15 13.09 25.75
C ASP A 7 8.48 11.71 25.73
N LEU A 8 7.15 11.63 25.66
CA LEU A 8 6.44 10.34 25.60
C LEU A 8 6.79 9.57 24.30
N PRO A 9 6.67 8.24 24.25
CA PRO A 9 6.83 7.54 22.98
C PRO A 9 5.64 7.81 22.04
N LEU A 10 5.87 7.89 20.72
CA LEU A 10 4.77 7.99 19.74
C LEU A 10 4.04 6.66 19.54
N TYR A 11 4.73 5.56 19.80
CA TYR A 11 4.18 4.22 19.80
C TYR A 11 4.82 3.34 20.87
N GLU A 12 4.10 2.33 21.32
CA GLU A 12 4.55 1.38 22.33
C GLU A 12 4.38 -0.05 21.79
N LYS A 13 5.38 -0.90 22.03
CA LYS A 13 5.34 -2.33 21.67
C LYS A 13 5.03 -3.14 22.92
N ILE A 14 3.93 -3.88 22.91
CA ILE A 14 3.44 -4.65 24.04
C ILE A 14 3.58 -6.14 23.73
N TRP A 15 4.34 -6.86 24.56
CA TRP A 15 4.49 -8.31 24.45
C TRP A 15 3.31 -9.04 25.10
N VAL A 16 2.67 -9.89 24.32
CA VAL A 16 1.51 -10.66 24.77
C VAL A 16 1.98 -11.93 25.49
N LYS A 17 1.52 -12.12 26.72
CA LYS A 17 1.86 -13.32 27.50
C LYS A 17 0.99 -14.50 27.07
N ARG A 18 1.57 -15.52 26.42
CA ARG A 18 0.89 -16.77 26.04
C ARG A 18 1.50 -17.99 26.71
N LYS A 19 1.52 -18.01 28.05
CA LYS A 19 2.20 -19.05 28.84
C LYS A 19 1.67 -20.46 28.54
N PHE A 20 0.34 -20.63 28.59
CA PHE A 20 -0.29 -21.93 28.34
C PHE A 20 0.02 -22.46 26.94
N GLN A 21 -0.17 -21.62 25.91
CA GLN A 21 0.12 -22.01 24.52
C GLN A 21 1.59 -22.41 24.32
N ARG A 22 2.54 -21.66 24.90
CA ARG A 22 3.97 -22.01 24.82
C ARG A 22 4.28 -23.38 25.43
N VAL A 23 3.65 -23.71 26.56
CA VAL A 23 3.83 -25.03 27.20
C VAL A 23 3.30 -26.14 26.29
N ILE A 24 2.10 -25.96 25.75
CA ILE A 24 1.50 -26.92 24.82
C ILE A 24 2.35 -27.07 23.55
N ASP A 25 2.78 -25.97 22.93
CA ASP A 25 3.56 -26.02 21.69
C ASP A 25 4.93 -26.68 21.92
N THR A 26 5.54 -26.45 23.09
CA THR A 26 6.81 -27.09 23.49
C THR A 26 6.60 -28.58 23.76
N LEU A 27 5.52 -28.96 24.43
CA LEU A 27 5.18 -30.37 24.68
C LEU A 27 5.00 -31.12 23.36
N ILE A 28 4.27 -30.53 22.40
CA ILE A 28 4.09 -31.12 21.07
C ILE A 28 5.45 -31.30 20.38
N LEU A 29 6.35 -30.30 20.44
CA LEU A 29 7.70 -30.43 19.88
C LEU A 29 8.47 -31.60 20.51
N VAL A 30 8.42 -31.73 21.83
CA VAL A 30 9.07 -32.84 22.54
C VAL A 30 8.51 -34.19 22.09
N LEU A 31 7.19 -34.32 21.96
CA LEU A 31 6.55 -35.55 21.47
C LEU A 31 6.98 -35.91 20.04
N LEU A 32 7.09 -34.91 19.16
CA LEU A 32 7.59 -35.11 17.79
C LEU A 32 9.05 -35.58 17.77
N LEU A 33 9.92 -34.99 18.59
CA LEU A 33 11.32 -35.40 18.71
C LEU A 33 11.46 -36.83 19.30
N LEU A 34 10.61 -37.18 20.27
CA LEU A 34 10.56 -38.54 20.82
C LEU A 34 10.08 -39.56 19.78
N LEU A 35 9.08 -39.21 18.95
CA LEU A 35 8.62 -40.05 17.84
C LEU A 35 9.76 -40.31 16.84
N LEU A 36 10.49 -39.26 16.43
CA LEU A 36 11.64 -39.41 15.53
C LEU A 36 12.75 -40.27 16.14
N SER A 37 13.04 -40.06 17.43
CA SER A 37 14.02 -40.87 18.16
C SER A 37 13.59 -42.34 18.18
N TYR A 38 12.32 -42.61 18.49
CA TYR A 38 11.78 -43.97 18.45
C TYR A 38 11.91 -44.60 17.06
N ARG A 39 11.59 -43.87 15.98
CA ARG A 39 11.73 -44.38 14.61
C ARG A 39 13.17 -44.73 14.24
N LEU A 40 14.13 -43.95 14.73
CA LEU A 40 15.56 -44.13 14.45
C LEU A 40 16.16 -45.31 15.24
N PHE A 41 15.75 -45.48 16.50
CA PHE A 41 16.30 -46.50 17.39
C PHE A 41 15.47 -47.80 17.44
N SER A 42 14.27 -47.82 16.85
CA SER A 42 13.47 -49.04 16.74
C SER A 42 14.18 -50.04 15.83
N SER A 43 14.33 -51.28 16.33
CA SER A 43 15.04 -52.37 15.66
C SER A 43 14.19 -53.01 14.54
N ASN A 44 13.62 -52.18 13.67
CA ASN A 44 12.83 -52.60 12.51
C ASN A 44 13.74 -52.74 11.28
N ASN A 45 13.45 -53.72 10.43
CA ASN A 45 14.04 -53.79 9.10
C ASN A 45 13.67 -52.50 8.36
N PHE A 46 14.68 -51.73 7.92
CA PHE A 46 14.51 -50.47 7.19
C PHE A 46 13.80 -50.71 5.85
N THR A 47 12.48 -50.86 5.89
CA THR A 47 11.64 -50.95 4.70
C THR A 47 11.47 -49.57 4.09
N PHE A 48 11.27 -49.53 2.77
CA PHE A 48 11.05 -48.26 2.07
C PHE A 48 9.89 -47.42 2.65
N PRO A 49 8.71 -47.99 3.01
CA PRO A 49 7.66 -47.22 3.68
C PRO A 49 8.08 -46.63 5.03
N TRP A 50 8.91 -47.33 5.80
CA TRP A 50 9.43 -46.83 7.08
C TRP A 50 10.35 -45.63 6.88
N PHE A 51 11.23 -45.70 5.89
CA PHE A 51 12.10 -44.59 5.51
C PHE A 51 11.32 -43.37 5.03
N LEU A 52 10.31 -43.57 4.17
CA LEU A 52 9.46 -42.48 3.69
C LEU A 52 8.69 -41.82 4.83
N ALA A 53 8.10 -42.61 5.74
CA ALA A 53 7.43 -42.09 6.92
C ALA A 53 8.37 -41.26 7.80
N PHE A 54 9.61 -41.73 8.02
CA PHE A 54 10.62 -41.00 8.77
C PHE A 54 10.97 -39.64 8.14
N ILE A 55 11.11 -39.57 6.82
CA ILE A 55 11.34 -38.29 6.11
C ILE A 55 10.15 -37.34 6.31
N CYS A 56 8.92 -37.82 6.14
CA CYS A 56 7.72 -37.01 6.32
C CYS A 56 7.60 -36.48 7.76
N GLU A 57 7.79 -37.34 8.76
CA GLU A 57 7.76 -36.97 10.18
C GLU A 57 8.89 -35.98 10.53
N SER A 58 10.07 -36.14 9.92
CA SER A 58 11.19 -35.21 10.08
C SER A 58 10.85 -33.84 9.52
N TRP A 59 10.22 -33.79 8.35
CA TRP A 59 9.74 -32.55 7.75
C TRP A 59 8.66 -31.86 8.60
N PHE A 60 7.70 -32.62 9.15
CA PHE A 60 6.70 -32.07 10.07
C PHE A 60 7.32 -31.52 11.35
N THR A 61 8.30 -32.23 11.91
CA THR A 61 9.01 -31.78 13.12
C THR A 61 9.80 -30.51 12.85
N PHE A 62 10.51 -30.43 11.71
CA PHE A 62 11.17 -29.21 11.27
C PHE A 62 10.20 -28.04 11.10
N THR A 63 9.07 -28.27 10.42
CA THR A 63 8.01 -27.27 10.25
C THR A 63 7.48 -26.79 11.61
N TRP A 64 7.31 -27.71 12.57
CA TRP A 64 6.88 -27.36 13.92
C TRP A 64 7.90 -26.49 14.66
N ILE A 65 9.20 -26.77 14.52
CA ILE A 65 10.28 -25.92 15.08
C ILE A 65 10.18 -24.51 14.51
N VAL A 66 10.01 -24.37 13.18
CA VAL A 66 9.85 -23.05 12.54
C VAL A 66 8.62 -22.33 13.08
N ILE A 67 7.46 -23.00 13.13
CA ILE A 67 6.21 -22.44 13.65
C ILE A 67 6.35 -21.99 15.10
N LEU A 68 6.96 -22.81 15.97
CA LEU A 68 7.17 -22.49 17.38
C LEU A 68 7.99 -21.21 17.52
N ASN A 69 9.10 -21.11 16.77
CA ASN A 69 9.94 -19.91 16.77
C ASN A 69 9.16 -18.67 16.32
N THR A 70 8.39 -18.79 15.23
CA THR A 70 7.58 -17.65 14.73
C THR A 70 6.54 -17.18 15.74
N LYS A 71 5.94 -18.08 16.54
CA LYS A 71 4.88 -17.76 17.51
C LYS A 71 5.42 -17.38 18.90
N TRP A 72 6.73 -17.56 19.15
CA TRP A 72 7.27 -17.55 20.50
C TRP A 72 7.06 -16.22 21.21
N SER A 73 7.33 -15.10 20.52
CA SER A 73 7.33 -13.76 21.11
C SER A 73 6.25 -12.87 20.49
N PRO A 74 4.95 -13.10 20.75
CA PRO A 74 3.91 -12.27 20.16
C PRO A 74 3.95 -10.85 20.72
N ALA A 75 3.91 -9.85 19.83
CA ALA A 75 3.86 -8.44 20.17
C ALA A 75 2.78 -7.69 19.38
N VAL A 76 2.24 -6.65 20.00
CA VAL A 76 1.30 -5.70 19.39
C VAL A 76 1.91 -4.30 19.48
N THR A 77 1.73 -3.51 18.44
CA THR A 77 2.11 -2.09 18.45
C THR A 77 0.89 -1.24 18.68
N ILE A 78 0.93 -0.38 19.70
CA ILE A 78 -0.08 0.65 19.97
C ILE A 78 0.52 2.00 19.57
N THR A 79 -0.23 2.80 18.81
CA THR A 79 0.21 4.11 18.33
C THR A 79 -0.64 5.21 18.94
N HIS A 80 -0.06 6.40 19.08
CA HIS A 80 -0.71 7.53 19.76
C HIS A 80 -0.74 8.78 18.87
N PRO A 81 -1.63 8.85 17.86
CA PRO A 81 -1.73 10.00 16.95
C PRO A 81 -1.88 11.36 17.65
N ASN A 82 -2.58 11.42 18.78
CA ASN A 82 -2.72 12.66 19.56
C ASN A 82 -1.36 13.20 20.03
N ARG A 83 -0.40 12.33 20.36
CA ARG A 83 0.97 12.73 20.75
C ARG A 83 1.74 13.28 19.55
N LEU A 84 1.51 12.74 18.35
CA LEU A 84 2.11 13.24 17.10
C LEU A 84 1.57 14.63 16.76
N LEU A 85 0.25 14.81 16.80
CA LEU A 85 -0.42 16.09 16.53
C LEU A 85 0.01 17.20 17.48
N LEU A 86 0.37 16.87 18.73
CA LEU A 86 0.92 17.83 19.69
C LEU A 86 2.38 18.20 19.43
N ARG A 87 3.14 17.37 18.71
CA ARG A 87 4.59 17.56 18.50
C ARG A 87 4.94 18.19 17.18
N VAL A 88 4.20 17.84 16.13
CA VAL A 88 4.48 18.24 14.76
C VAL A 88 3.25 18.99 14.25
N PRO A 89 3.36 20.28 13.92
CA PRO A 89 2.25 21.02 13.34
C PRO A 89 1.91 20.43 11.96
N GLU A 90 0.65 20.50 11.56
CA GLU A 90 0.19 19.91 10.28
C GLU A 90 0.93 20.47 9.06
N SER A 91 1.43 21.70 9.11
CA SER A 91 2.25 22.29 8.05
C SER A 91 3.56 21.54 7.80
N GLU A 92 4.12 20.94 8.86
CA GLU A 92 5.38 20.18 8.85
C GLU A 92 5.17 18.68 8.59
N PHE A 93 3.92 18.25 8.42
CA PHE A 93 3.63 16.88 8.05
C PHE A 93 4.30 16.51 6.71
N PRO A 94 4.92 15.32 6.62
CA PRO A 94 5.56 14.87 5.40
C PRO A 94 4.50 14.56 4.33
N PRO A 95 4.78 14.78 3.05
CA PRO A 95 3.92 14.27 1.99
C PRO A 95 3.88 12.74 2.00
N VAL A 96 2.78 12.16 1.51
CA VAL A 96 2.56 10.72 1.39
C VAL A 96 1.95 10.41 0.02
N ASP A 97 2.63 9.55 -0.75
CA ASP A 97 2.10 9.06 -2.02
C ASP A 97 1.24 7.80 -1.77
N LEU A 98 0.05 7.76 -2.37
CA LEU A 98 -0.89 6.65 -2.28
C LEU A 98 -0.90 5.93 -3.63
N LEU A 99 -0.36 4.72 -3.69
CA LEU A 99 -0.21 3.94 -4.91
C LEU A 99 -1.28 2.86 -4.98
N VAL A 100 -2.15 2.95 -5.97
CA VAL A 100 -3.22 1.98 -6.26
C VAL A 100 -2.88 1.23 -7.53
N THR A 101 -2.95 -0.09 -7.52
CA THR A 101 -2.82 -0.91 -8.74
C THR A 101 -4.13 -1.60 -9.08
N THR A 102 -4.50 -1.58 -10.36
CA THR A 102 -5.58 -2.37 -10.95
C THR A 102 -5.07 -3.09 -12.20
N ALA A 103 -5.45 -4.35 -12.38
CA ALA A 103 -4.96 -5.23 -13.41
C ALA A 103 -5.76 -5.16 -14.71
N ASP A 104 -7.08 -5.25 -14.61
CA ASP A 104 -7.99 -5.25 -15.77
C ASP A 104 -9.44 -4.97 -15.36
N HIS A 105 -10.12 -4.17 -16.17
CA HIS A 105 -11.50 -3.73 -15.93
C HIS A 105 -12.57 -4.84 -15.97
N VAL A 106 -12.29 -6.01 -16.57
CA VAL A 106 -13.24 -7.14 -16.58
C VAL A 106 -13.14 -7.92 -15.27
N LEU A 107 -11.91 -8.20 -14.83
CA LEU A 107 -11.66 -8.91 -13.56
C LEU A 107 -11.90 -8.01 -12.34
N GLU A 108 -11.59 -6.73 -12.48
CA GLU A 108 -11.69 -5.70 -11.46
C GLU A 108 -12.55 -4.55 -12.00
N PRO A 109 -13.89 -4.65 -11.87
CA PRO A 109 -14.80 -3.61 -12.35
C PRO A 109 -14.39 -2.21 -11.87
N PRO A 110 -14.42 -1.18 -12.73
CA PRO A 110 -13.93 0.17 -12.39
C PRO A 110 -14.52 0.77 -11.11
N ILE A 111 -15.75 0.39 -10.75
CA ILE A 111 -16.41 0.83 -9.52
C ILE A 111 -15.67 0.40 -8.24
N ILE A 112 -14.98 -0.74 -8.26
CA ILE A 112 -14.17 -1.23 -7.13
C ILE A 112 -12.99 -0.28 -6.92
N THR A 113 -12.23 0.00 -7.98
CA THR A 113 -11.12 0.96 -7.99
C THR A 113 -11.58 2.35 -7.55
N VAL A 114 -12.73 2.82 -8.04
CA VAL A 114 -13.31 4.12 -7.66
C VAL A 114 -13.58 4.20 -6.16
N ASN A 115 -14.16 3.17 -5.55
CA ASN A 115 -14.45 3.16 -4.11
C ASN A 115 -13.17 3.22 -3.26
N THR A 116 -12.13 2.50 -3.68
CA THR A 116 -10.80 2.57 -3.06
C THR A 116 -10.20 3.97 -3.17
N VAL A 117 -10.21 4.56 -4.37
CA VAL A 117 -9.69 5.91 -4.59
C VAL A 117 -10.46 6.95 -3.78
N LEU A 118 -11.79 6.91 -3.75
CA LEU A 118 -12.61 7.81 -2.94
C LEU A 118 -12.32 7.67 -1.45
N SER A 119 -12.09 6.45 -0.97
CA SER A 119 -11.68 6.20 0.41
C SER A 119 -10.32 6.80 0.75
N LEU A 120 -9.35 6.77 -0.18
CA LEU A 120 -8.01 7.31 0.00
C LEU A 120 -7.98 8.84 -0.08
N LEU A 121 -8.69 9.44 -1.05
CA LEU A 121 -8.77 10.90 -1.19
C LEU A 121 -9.43 11.55 0.03
N ALA A 122 -10.26 10.80 0.73
CA ALA A 122 -10.94 11.24 1.93
C ALA A 122 -10.14 10.95 3.22
N LEU A 123 -8.84 10.67 3.22
CA LEU A 123 -8.07 10.45 4.45
C LEU A 123 -8.06 11.69 5.38
N ASP A 124 -7.87 11.46 6.69
CA ASP A 124 -7.74 12.52 7.71
C ASP A 124 -6.29 13.04 7.75
N TYR A 125 -5.92 13.73 6.68
CA TYR A 125 -4.58 14.29 6.46
C TYR A 125 -4.68 15.57 5.59
N PRO A 126 -3.70 16.49 5.65
CA PRO A 126 -3.68 17.66 4.78
C PRO A 126 -3.69 17.25 3.29
N THR A 127 -4.62 17.81 2.52
CA THR A 127 -4.88 17.37 1.14
C THR A 127 -3.75 17.74 0.20
N ASN A 128 -3.05 18.84 0.46
CA ASN A 128 -1.82 19.25 -0.23
C ASN A 128 -0.59 18.38 0.11
N LYS A 129 -0.73 17.41 1.01
CA LYS A 129 0.33 16.45 1.37
C LYS A 129 0.01 15.03 0.89
N LEU A 130 -1.10 14.84 0.20
CA LEU A 130 -1.50 13.56 -0.37
C LEU A 130 -1.48 13.63 -1.90
N ALA A 131 -0.94 12.58 -2.52
CA ALA A 131 -1.06 12.37 -3.95
C ALA A 131 -1.42 10.92 -4.23
N CYS A 132 -2.53 10.70 -4.91
CA CYS A 132 -3.04 9.39 -5.28
C CYS A 132 -2.65 9.06 -6.72
N TYR A 133 -1.95 7.96 -6.91
CA TYR A 133 -1.51 7.44 -8.20
C TYR A 133 -2.22 6.12 -8.46
N VAL A 134 -2.97 6.06 -9.55
CA VAL A 134 -3.67 4.85 -9.98
C VAL A 134 -2.97 4.28 -11.20
N SER A 135 -2.32 3.12 -11.04
CA SER A 135 -1.76 2.34 -12.14
C SER A 135 -2.82 1.39 -12.68
N ASP A 136 -3.18 1.59 -13.94
CA ASP A 136 -4.06 0.74 -14.70
C ASP A 136 -3.25 -0.12 -15.68
N ASP A 137 -3.03 -1.38 -15.29
CA ASP A 137 -2.32 -2.34 -16.12
C ASP A 137 -3.17 -2.83 -17.31
N GLY A 138 -4.47 -2.55 -17.32
CA GLY A 138 -5.38 -2.90 -18.41
C GLY A 138 -5.42 -1.87 -19.54
N CYS A 139 -4.85 -0.67 -19.33
CA CYS A 139 -4.96 0.47 -20.24
C CYS A 139 -6.42 0.74 -20.67
N SER A 140 -7.34 0.68 -19.70
CA SER A 140 -8.77 0.72 -19.97
C SER A 140 -9.31 2.15 -19.97
N PRO A 141 -9.92 2.62 -21.09
CA PRO A 141 -10.59 3.91 -21.11
C PRO A 141 -11.76 3.97 -20.11
N LEU A 142 -12.33 2.82 -19.73
CA LEU A 142 -13.40 2.72 -18.74
C LEU A 142 -12.91 3.04 -17.33
N THR A 143 -11.74 2.53 -16.95
CA THR A 143 -11.10 2.85 -15.66
C THR A 143 -10.79 4.35 -15.59
N PHE A 144 -10.23 4.91 -16.66
CA PHE A 144 -9.96 6.35 -16.73
C PHE A 144 -11.25 7.19 -16.64
N TYR A 145 -12.31 6.81 -17.36
CA TYR A 145 -13.63 7.46 -17.28
C TYR A 145 -14.20 7.42 -15.85
N ALA A 146 -14.14 6.26 -15.20
CA ALA A 146 -14.65 6.08 -13.86
C ALA A 146 -13.90 6.97 -12.85
N LEU A 147 -12.58 7.11 -12.98
CA LEU A 147 -11.78 8.02 -12.15
C LEU A 147 -12.12 9.49 -12.41
N MET A 148 -12.39 9.87 -13.66
CA MET A 148 -12.85 11.22 -14.01
C MET A 148 -14.20 11.55 -13.36
N GLU A 149 -15.18 10.66 -13.42
CA GLU A 149 -16.47 10.86 -12.73
C GLU A 149 -16.31 10.83 -11.20
N ALA A 150 -15.48 9.93 -10.67
CA ALA A 150 -15.16 9.88 -9.24
C ALA A 150 -14.51 11.18 -8.75
N SER A 151 -13.65 11.81 -9.55
CA SER A 151 -13.03 13.10 -9.20
C SER A 151 -14.06 14.22 -9.03
N LYS A 152 -15.14 14.20 -9.82
CA LYS A 152 -16.25 15.16 -9.71
C LYS A 152 -17.04 14.91 -8.42
N PHE A 153 -17.32 13.65 -8.10
CA PHE A 153 -18.00 13.27 -6.86
C PHE A 153 -17.16 13.55 -5.61
N ALA A 154 -15.84 13.35 -5.67
CA ALA A 154 -14.90 13.56 -4.57
C ALA A 154 -14.98 14.98 -4.00
N LYS A 155 -15.28 15.99 -4.83
CA LYS A 155 -15.46 17.39 -4.42
C LYS A 155 -16.57 17.57 -3.38
N PHE A 156 -17.53 16.66 -3.34
CA PHE A 156 -18.64 16.66 -2.39
C PHE A 156 -18.41 15.63 -1.27
N TRP A 157 -17.91 14.45 -1.63
CA TRP A 157 -17.67 13.35 -0.69
C TRP A 157 -16.61 13.67 0.36
N VAL A 158 -15.48 14.26 -0.03
CA VAL A 158 -14.36 14.54 0.88
C VAL A 158 -14.75 15.56 1.96
N PRO A 159 -15.35 16.74 1.62
CA PRO A 159 -15.86 17.66 2.63
C PRO A 159 -16.94 17.05 3.52
N PHE A 160 -17.87 16.27 2.94
CA PHE A 160 -18.91 15.57 3.70
C PHE A 160 -18.31 14.62 4.74
N CYS A 161 -17.31 13.82 4.36
CA CYS A 161 -16.62 12.90 5.27
C CYS A 161 -15.94 13.63 6.43
N LYS A 162 -15.24 14.74 6.14
CA LYS A 162 -14.53 15.53 7.14
C LYS A 162 -15.50 16.24 8.09
N LYS A 163 -16.51 16.93 7.55
CA LYS A 163 -17.54 17.65 8.31
C LYS A 163 -18.28 16.71 9.28
N ASN A 164 -18.67 15.53 8.79
CA ASN A 164 -19.48 14.58 9.55
C ASN A 164 -18.67 13.50 10.28
N CYS A 165 -17.33 13.64 10.33
CA CYS A 165 -16.43 12.70 11.01
C CYS A 165 -16.65 11.23 10.62
N VAL A 166 -16.96 10.99 9.34
CA VAL A 166 -17.22 9.65 8.80
C VAL A 166 -16.00 8.77 9.02
N GLN A 167 -16.21 7.60 9.64
CA GLN A 167 -15.15 6.65 9.96
C GLN A 167 -14.76 5.83 8.73
N VAL A 168 -15.69 5.03 8.18
CA VAL A 168 -15.45 4.27 6.95
C VAL A 168 -15.75 5.17 5.76
N ARG A 169 -14.70 5.62 5.06
CA ARG A 169 -14.81 6.63 3.98
C ARG A 169 -14.92 6.02 2.58
N ALA A 170 -15.18 4.71 2.50
CA ALA A 170 -15.58 4.03 1.28
C ALA A 170 -17.11 4.15 1.11
N PRO A 171 -17.61 4.86 0.07
CA PRO A 171 -19.04 5.14 -0.06
C PRO A 171 -19.91 3.88 -0.08
N PHE A 172 -19.54 2.86 -0.87
CA PHE A 172 -20.32 1.62 -0.95
C PHE A 172 -20.55 1.00 0.43
N ARG A 173 -19.53 1.03 1.30
CA ARG A 173 -19.62 0.46 2.63
C ARG A 173 -20.38 1.37 3.59
N TYR A 174 -20.09 2.67 3.54
CA TYR A 174 -20.78 3.67 4.37
C TYR A 174 -22.30 3.66 4.15
N PHE A 175 -22.75 3.53 2.90
CA PHE A 175 -24.17 3.50 2.55
C PHE A 175 -24.80 2.09 2.62
N SER A 176 -24.00 1.02 2.72
CA SER A 176 -24.51 -0.36 2.86
C SER A 176 -25.04 -0.68 4.25
N ASP A 177 -24.49 -0.06 5.30
CA ASP A 177 -24.94 -0.29 6.67
C ASP A 177 -26.29 0.40 6.86
N ILE A 178 -27.37 -0.40 6.88
CA ILE A 178 -28.80 -0.01 7.03
C ILE A 178 -29.07 0.88 8.28
N ALA A 179 -28.07 1.07 9.16
CA ALA A 179 -28.21 1.58 10.52
C ALA A 179 -27.65 3.00 10.78
N THR A 180 -27.51 3.86 9.76
CA THR A 180 -27.05 5.26 9.99
C THR A 180 -28.16 6.24 10.37
N ASN A 181 -29.43 5.85 10.41
CA ASN A 181 -30.46 6.69 11.02
C ASN A 181 -30.46 6.50 12.53
N LYS A 182 -29.52 7.13 13.24
CA LYS A 182 -29.70 7.29 14.68
C LYS A 182 -30.89 8.22 14.88
N SER A 183 -31.75 7.92 15.85
CA SER A 183 -32.92 8.75 16.15
C SER A 183 -32.56 10.19 16.54
N GLU A 184 -31.29 10.43 16.87
CA GLU A 184 -30.73 11.71 17.34
C GLU A 184 -30.14 12.59 16.23
N ASP A 185 -30.07 12.11 14.97
CA ASP A 185 -29.46 12.90 13.91
C ASP A 185 -30.36 14.08 13.48
N SER A 186 -29.73 15.24 13.27
CA SER A 186 -30.43 16.47 12.85
C SER A 186 -31.13 16.31 11.50
N LEU A 187 -32.20 17.06 11.28
CA LEU A 187 -32.93 17.03 10.00
C LEU A 187 -32.03 17.45 8.83
N GLU A 188 -31.16 18.44 9.06
CA GLU A 188 -30.17 18.91 8.10
C GLU A 188 -29.19 17.80 7.70
N PHE A 189 -28.65 17.05 8.67
CA PHE A 189 -27.76 15.92 8.38
C PHE A 189 -28.48 14.84 7.57
N LYS A 190 -29.74 14.51 7.91
CA LYS A 190 -30.52 13.51 7.15
C LYS A 190 -30.72 13.93 5.68
N GLN A 191 -30.97 15.21 5.44
CA GLN A 191 -31.09 15.73 4.08
C GLN A 191 -29.75 15.70 3.33
N GLU A 192 -28.66 16.15 3.96
CA GLU A 192 -27.31 16.08 3.38
C GLU A 192 -26.90 14.63 3.08
N TRP A 193 -27.23 13.69 3.98
CA TRP A 193 -26.94 12.28 3.82
C TRP A 193 -27.69 11.67 2.63
N LEU A 194 -29.00 11.95 2.50
CA LEU A 194 -29.81 11.48 1.38
C LEU A 194 -29.28 12.03 0.04
N GLN A 195 -28.98 13.33 0.00
CA GLN A 195 -28.38 13.94 -1.19
C GLN A 195 -27.05 13.29 -1.56
N MET A 196 -26.18 13.04 -0.57
CA MET A 196 -24.89 12.39 -0.81
C MET A 196 -25.04 10.95 -1.31
N LYS A 197 -26.01 10.21 -0.76
CA LYS A 197 -26.34 8.86 -1.21
C LYS A 197 -26.85 8.87 -2.65
N ASP A 198 -27.78 9.75 -2.99
CA ASP A 198 -28.33 9.87 -4.34
C ASP A 198 -27.23 10.24 -5.36
N MET A 199 -26.29 11.11 -4.98
CA MET A 199 -25.12 11.44 -5.81
C MET A 199 -24.21 10.23 -6.02
N TYR A 200 -24.00 9.41 -4.99
CA TYR A 200 -23.20 8.18 -5.10
C TYR A 200 -23.91 7.11 -5.96
N ASP A 201 -25.22 6.93 -5.78
CA ASP A 201 -26.01 5.99 -6.58
C ASP A 201 -25.99 6.39 -8.07
N ASN A 202 -26.08 7.69 -8.37
CA ASN A 202 -25.93 8.21 -9.75
C ASN A 202 -24.52 7.96 -10.31
N LEU A 203 -23.46 8.14 -9.51
CA LEU A 203 -22.10 7.80 -9.91
C LEU A 203 -21.98 6.31 -10.28
N CYS A 204 -22.52 5.42 -9.44
CA CYS A 204 -22.51 3.98 -9.70
C CYS A 204 -23.24 3.67 -11.01
N GLN A 205 -24.46 4.20 -11.18
CA GLN A 205 -25.26 3.98 -12.38
C GLN A 205 -24.54 4.45 -13.65
N LYS A 206 -23.91 5.64 -13.63
CA LYS A 206 -23.14 6.13 -14.78
C LYS A 206 -21.98 5.21 -15.16
N ILE A 207 -21.26 4.68 -14.18
CA ILE A 207 -20.14 3.76 -14.42
C ILE A 207 -20.67 2.43 -14.97
N GLU A 208 -21.72 1.88 -14.36
CA GLU A 208 -22.38 0.64 -14.79
C GLU A 208 -22.93 0.75 -16.22
N GLU A 209 -23.61 1.84 -16.55
CA GLU A 209 -24.15 2.08 -17.89
C GLU A 209 -23.06 2.12 -18.98
N VAL A 210 -21.88 2.65 -18.66
CA VAL A 210 -20.77 2.74 -19.61
C VAL A 210 -20.04 1.40 -19.72
N THR A 211 -19.82 0.71 -18.59
CA THR A 211 -19.17 -0.62 -18.57
C THR A 211 -20.02 -1.73 -19.18
N GLY A 212 -21.36 -1.61 -19.15
CA GLY A 212 -22.28 -2.58 -19.75
C GLY A 212 -22.46 -2.48 -21.27
N LYS A 213 -21.89 -1.47 -21.93
CA LYS A 213 -22.04 -1.24 -23.38
C LYS A 213 -20.90 -1.88 -24.18
N THR A 214 -21.24 -2.43 -25.35
CA THR A 214 -20.24 -2.98 -26.31
C THR A 214 -19.33 -1.91 -26.91
N ILE A 215 -19.87 -0.70 -27.15
CA ILE A 215 -19.11 0.49 -27.52
C ILE A 215 -19.41 1.55 -26.46
N PRO A 216 -18.52 1.76 -25.48
CA PRO A 216 -18.84 2.52 -24.28
C PRO A 216 -19.06 4.02 -24.56
N PHE A 217 -18.21 4.64 -25.39
CA PHE A 217 -18.31 6.03 -25.85
C PHE A 217 -17.29 6.32 -26.97
N GLN A 218 -17.38 7.49 -27.61
CA GLN A 218 -16.41 7.93 -28.61
C GLN A 218 -15.08 8.30 -27.94
N LEU A 219 -13.96 7.78 -28.46
CA LEU A 219 -12.62 8.06 -27.94
C LEU A 219 -12.08 9.36 -28.53
N ASP A 220 -12.68 10.49 -28.14
CA ASP A 220 -12.26 11.84 -28.52
C ASP A 220 -11.74 12.65 -27.32
N GLY A 221 -11.18 13.83 -27.58
CA GLY A 221 -10.63 14.72 -26.54
C GLY A 221 -9.62 14.02 -25.63
N GLU A 222 -9.90 14.00 -24.33
CA GLU A 222 -9.04 13.36 -23.30
C GLU A 222 -8.88 11.84 -23.50
N PHE A 223 -9.82 11.19 -24.19
CA PHE A 223 -9.83 9.75 -24.44
C PHE A 223 -9.19 9.36 -25.77
N ALA A 224 -8.80 10.33 -26.62
CA ALA A 224 -8.17 10.05 -27.91
C ALA A 224 -6.89 9.20 -27.78
N VAL A 225 -6.20 9.29 -26.64
CA VAL A 225 -5.01 8.51 -26.32
C VAL A 225 -5.26 6.99 -26.29
N PHE A 226 -6.51 6.54 -26.14
CA PHE A 226 -6.90 5.12 -26.10
C PHE A 226 -7.38 4.58 -27.47
N SER A 227 -7.49 5.42 -28.50
CA SER A 227 -8.10 5.03 -29.78
C SER A 227 -7.33 3.95 -30.55
N ASN A 228 -6.03 3.79 -30.29
CA ASN A 228 -5.15 2.83 -30.96
C ASN A 228 -4.30 2.03 -29.96
N THR A 229 -4.87 1.70 -28.80
CA THR A 229 -4.17 0.96 -27.74
C THR A 229 -4.69 -0.47 -27.64
N ASP A 230 -3.77 -1.42 -27.47
CA ASP A 230 -4.06 -2.79 -27.04
C ASP A 230 -3.52 -3.01 -25.62
N GLN A 231 -4.12 -3.91 -24.84
CA GLN A 231 -3.74 -4.19 -23.45
C GLN A 231 -2.26 -4.61 -23.30
N ARG A 232 -1.67 -5.20 -24.35
CA ARG A 232 -0.27 -5.66 -24.34
C ARG A 232 0.64 -4.84 -25.25
N ASN A 233 0.10 -3.87 -25.98
CA ASN A 233 0.86 -3.02 -26.88
C ASN A 233 0.29 -1.60 -26.92
N HIS A 234 0.84 -0.73 -26.10
CA HIS A 234 0.45 0.68 -26.02
C HIS A 234 1.59 1.51 -25.42
N PRO A 235 1.70 2.80 -25.80
CA PRO A 235 2.65 3.70 -25.15
C PRO A 235 2.24 3.98 -23.70
N THR A 236 3.14 4.59 -22.94
CA THR A 236 2.81 5.16 -21.64
C THR A 236 1.73 6.24 -21.80
N ILE A 237 0.73 6.21 -20.91
CA ILE A 237 -0.31 7.24 -20.77
C ILE A 237 -0.28 7.73 -19.33
N ILE A 238 -0.05 9.03 -19.13
CA ILE A 238 -0.11 9.68 -17.83
C ILE A 238 -1.10 10.84 -17.92
N LYS A 239 -2.09 10.86 -17.04
CA LYS A 239 -3.12 11.90 -16.97
C LYS A 239 -3.27 12.40 -15.54
N VAL A 240 -3.05 13.71 -15.33
CA VAL A 240 -3.33 14.37 -14.05
C VAL A 240 -4.80 14.76 -14.04
N ILE A 241 -5.61 14.07 -13.25
CA ILE A 241 -7.07 14.26 -13.15
C ILE A 241 -7.40 15.39 -12.17
N LEU A 242 -6.75 15.37 -11.01
CA LEU A 242 -6.85 16.41 -9.99
C LEU A 242 -5.45 16.93 -9.65
N GLU A 243 -5.31 18.24 -9.58
CA GLU A 243 -4.09 18.90 -9.11
C GLU A 243 -4.44 19.89 -8.00
N ASN A 244 -3.73 19.80 -6.88
CA ASN A 244 -3.86 20.74 -5.79
C ASN A 244 -2.81 21.86 -5.94
N MET A 245 -3.27 23.07 -6.25
CA MET A 245 -2.40 24.24 -6.42
C MET A 245 -2.14 25.00 -5.11
N GLY A 246 -2.39 24.39 -3.94
CA GLY A 246 -2.03 24.95 -2.63
C GLY A 246 -2.88 26.11 -2.11
N ASP A 247 -3.63 26.79 -2.98
CA ASP A 247 -4.35 28.04 -2.64
C ASP A 247 -5.77 27.85 -2.07
N LEU A 248 -6.31 26.62 -2.02
CA LEU A 248 -7.62 26.34 -1.43
C LEU A 248 -7.50 25.42 -0.21
N LEU A 249 -7.92 25.92 0.95
CA LEU A 249 -8.08 25.16 2.21
C LEU A 249 -9.00 23.93 2.06
N ASP A 250 -9.88 23.93 1.04
CA ASP A 250 -10.81 22.84 0.69
C ASP A 250 -10.39 22.03 -0.56
N GLY A 251 -9.12 22.14 -1.00
CA GLY A 251 -8.62 21.42 -2.17
C GLY A 251 -8.62 19.90 -1.99
N LEU A 252 -8.78 19.16 -3.08
CA LEU A 252 -8.64 17.69 -3.09
C LEU A 252 -7.16 17.28 -3.23
N PRO A 253 -6.77 16.07 -2.77
CA PRO A 253 -5.46 15.51 -3.09
C PRO A 253 -5.23 15.37 -4.60
N HIS A 254 -3.97 15.33 -5.02
CA HIS A 254 -3.66 15.03 -6.42
C HIS A 254 -4.20 13.65 -6.79
N LEU A 255 -4.71 13.51 -8.02
CA LEU A 255 -5.14 12.23 -8.58
C LEU A 255 -4.51 12.07 -9.96
N ILE A 256 -3.63 11.08 -10.10
CA ILE A 256 -2.87 10.82 -11.32
C ILE A 256 -3.21 9.42 -11.82
N TYR A 257 -3.69 9.32 -13.04
CA TYR A 257 -3.86 8.06 -13.77
C TYR A 257 -2.59 7.73 -14.55
N ILE A 258 -2.14 6.49 -14.46
CA ILE A 258 -0.96 5.97 -15.14
C ILE A 258 -1.30 4.64 -15.79
N SER A 259 -1.06 4.53 -17.09
CA SER A 259 -0.95 3.27 -17.79
C SER A 259 0.46 3.20 -18.37
N ARG A 260 1.28 2.28 -17.88
CA ARG A 260 2.70 2.16 -18.27
C ARG A 260 2.85 1.60 -19.68
N GLU A 261 3.93 1.93 -20.37
CA GLU A 261 4.18 1.32 -21.68
C GLU A 261 4.26 -0.21 -21.58
N LYS A 262 3.59 -0.87 -22.53
CA LYS A 262 3.71 -2.31 -22.76
C LYS A 262 4.00 -2.56 -24.23
N ARG A 263 4.94 -3.47 -24.48
CA ARG A 263 5.25 -3.98 -25.82
C ARG A 263 5.37 -5.50 -25.76
N PRO A 264 4.94 -6.23 -26.80
CA PRO A 264 5.00 -7.70 -26.81
C PRO A 264 6.41 -8.29 -26.61
N GLN A 265 7.47 -7.54 -26.93
CA GLN A 265 8.85 -8.01 -26.84
C GLN A 265 9.43 -7.92 -25.42
N TYR A 266 8.80 -7.18 -24.51
CA TYR A 266 9.34 -6.91 -23.18
C TYR A 266 8.50 -7.55 -22.07
N HIS A 267 9.17 -8.19 -21.12
CA HIS A 267 8.51 -8.75 -19.95
C HIS A 267 8.11 -7.62 -19.00
N HIS A 268 6.80 -7.49 -18.75
CA HIS A 268 6.27 -6.40 -17.94
C HIS A 268 6.17 -6.71 -16.43
N ASN A 269 6.50 -7.91 -15.97
CA ASN A 269 6.57 -8.24 -14.53
C ASN A 269 5.28 -7.96 -13.71
N TYR A 270 4.10 -8.00 -14.35
CA TYR A 270 2.78 -7.82 -13.70
C TYR A 270 2.77 -6.66 -12.67
N LYS A 271 2.21 -6.89 -11.48
CA LYS A 271 2.13 -5.91 -10.38
C LYS A 271 3.49 -5.35 -9.96
N ALA A 272 4.55 -6.16 -9.96
CA ALA A 272 5.88 -5.71 -9.57
C ALA A 272 6.40 -4.60 -10.49
N GLY A 273 6.23 -4.77 -11.81
CA GLY A 273 6.61 -3.74 -12.78
C GLY A 273 5.69 -2.50 -12.71
N ALA A 274 4.39 -2.69 -12.47
CA ALA A 274 3.44 -1.57 -12.28
C ALA A 274 3.85 -0.70 -11.10
N MET A 275 4.12 -1.35 -9.97
CA MET A 275 4.60 -0.70 -8.77
C MET A 275 5.96 -0.03 -8.97
N ASN A 276 6.86 -0.58 -9.81
CA ASN A 276 8.17 0.03 -10.10
C ASN A 276 7.98 1.35 -10.85
N VAL A 277 7.14 1.34 -11.88
CA VAL A 277 6.77 2.55 -12.63
C VAL A 277 6.15 3.59 -11.69
N LEU A 278 5.16 3.21 -10.87
CA LEU A 278 4.56 4.10 -9.88
C LEU A 278 5.58 4.72 -8.93
N THR A 279 6.58 3.94 -8.49
CA THR A 279 7.64 4.44 -7.58
C THR A 279 8.53 5.47 -8.28
N ARG A 280 8.84 5.27 -9.56
CA ARG A 280 9.63 6.23 -10.36
C ARG A 280 8.85 7.50 -10.67
N VAL A 281 7.61 7.36 -11.14
CA VAL A 281 6.74 8.50 -11.50
C VAL A 281 6.43 9.35 -10.27
N SER A 282 6.00 8.75 -9.16
CA SER A 282 5.79 9.49 -7.91
C SER A 282 7.09 10.11 -7.39
N GLY A 283 8.23 9.41 -7.56
CA GLY A 283 9.55 9.94 -7.23
C GLY A 283 9.95 11.18 -8.04
N LEU A 284 9.42 11.37 -9.25
CA LEU A 284 9.60 12.59 -10.03
C LEU A 284 8.60 13.69 -9.67
N MET A 285 7.33 13.33 -9.56
CA MET A 285 6.23 14.28 -9.47
C MET A 285 6.07 14.90 -8.08
N THR A 286 6.11 14.10 -7.02
CA THR A 286 5.82 14.53 -5.64
C THR A 286 6.91 14.15 -4.66
N ASN A 287 7.77 13.18 -5.03
CA ASN A 287 8.91 12.67 -4.29
C ASN A 287 8.64 12.50 -2.79
N ALA A 288 7.47 11.97 -2.42
CA ALA A 288 7.08 11.88 -1.03
C ALA A 288 7.98 10.90 -0.26
N PRO A 289 8.44 11.21 0.96
CA PRO A 289 9.32 10.33 1.72
C PRO A 289 8.64 9.01 2.15
N PHE A 290 7.31 8.99 2.18
CA PHE A 290 6.51 7.83 2.54
C PHE A 290 5.52 7.48 1.44
N ILE A 291 5.30 6.18 1.25
CA ILE A 291 4.47 5.64 0.18
C ILE A 291 3.53 4.61 0.79
N LEU A 292 2.23 4.79 0.67
CA LEU A 292 1.25 3.75 0.95
C LEU A 292 0.96 3.00 -0.36
N ASN A 293 1.07 1.68 -0.37
CA ASN A 293 0.58 0.88 -1.48
C ASN A 293 -0.71 0.14 -1.10
N VAL A 294 -1.68 0.12 -2.01
CA VAL A 294 -2.94 -0.61 -1.85
C VAL A 294 -3.39 -1.24 -3.17
N ASP A 295 -4.18 -2.30 -3.05
CA ASP A 295 -4.87 -2.92 -4.19
C ASP A 295 -6.20 -2.23 -4.45
N CYS A 296 -6.73 -2.38 -5.66
CA CYS A 296 -7.97 -1.74 -6.07
C CYS A 296 -9.20 -2.15 -5.24
N ASP A 297 -9.16 -3.30 -4.56
CA ASP A 297 -10.22 -3.85 -3.71
C ASP A 297 -10.04 -3.52 -2.20
N MET A 298 -9.05 -2.69 -1.86
CA MET A 298 -8.74 -2.31 -0.49
C MET A 298 -9.25 -0.90 -0.18
N PHE A 299 -10.04 -0.74 0.87
CA PHE A 299 -10.44 0.58 1.36
C PHE A 299 -9.96 0.85 2.79
N VAL A 300 -9.92 2.13 3.15
CA VAL A 300 -9.48 2.57 4.47
C VAL A 300 -10.64 2.52 5.46
N ASN A 301 -10.50 1.69 6.49
CA ASN A 301 -11.48 1.56 7.57
C ASN A 301 -11.28 2.57 8.73
N ASN A 302 -10.09 3.16 8.85
CA ASN A 302 -9.74 4.18 9.82
C ASN A 302 -9.10 5.38 9.10
N PRO A 303 -9.75 6.55 9.06
CA PRO A 303 -9.29 7.65 8.24
C PRO A 303 -7.98 8.28 8.77
N LYS A 304 -7.60 7.99 10.01
CA LYS A 304 -6.34 8.44 10.65
C LYS A 304 -5.17 7.49 10.41
N ILE A 305 -5.31 6.49 9.53
CA ILE A 305 -4.29 5.44 9.34
C ILE A 305 -2.90 6.00 8.99
N VAL A 306 -2.84 7.10 8.22
CA VAL A 306 -1.58 7.80 7.91
C VAL A 306 -0.90 8.28 9.19
N LEU A 307 -1.64 8.93 10.09
CA LEU A 307 -1.11 9.40 11.38
C LEU A 307 -0.61 8.23 12.24
N HIS A 308 -1.32 7.11 12.24
CA HIS A 308 -0.87 5.90 12.95
C HIS A 308 0.45 5.35 12.38
N ALA A 309 0.61 5.32 11.05
CA ALA A 309 1.86 4.90 10.42
C ALA A 309 3.02 5.87 10.74
N LEU A 310 2.75 7.19 10.69
CA LEU A 310 3.74 8.21 11.02
C LEU A 310 4.19 8.16 12.48
N CYS A 311 3.32 7.79 13.42
CA CYS A 311 3.73 7.55 14.81
C CYS A 311 4.88 6.54 14.93
N ILE A 312 4.95 5.56 14.01
CA ILE A 312 6.03 4.56 13.99
C ILE A 312 7.21 5.08 13.15
N LEU A 313 6.94 5.56 11.94
CA LEU A 313 7.97 5.93 10.96
C LEU A 313 8.75 7.20 11.32
N MET A 314 8.15 8.10 12.11
CA MET A 314 8.75 9.36 12.57
C MET A 314 9.17 9.33 14.04
N ASP A 315 9.09 8.18 14.72
CA ASP A 315 9.58 8.07 16.09
C ASP A 315 11.08 8.38 16.16
N SER A 316 11.46 9.24 17.11
CA SER A 316 12.83 9.76 17.18
C SER A 316 13.85 8.71 17.61
N GLN A 317 13.44 7.69 18.37
CA GLN A 317 14.34 6.66 18.88
C GLN A 317 14.48 5.51 17.89
N ARG A 318 13.37 5.02 17.33
CA ARG A 318 13.35 3.78 16.53
C ARG A 318 12.80 3.94 15.13
N GLY A 319 12.16 5.06 14.80
CA GLY A 319 11.49 5.24 13.51
C GLY A 319 12.44 5.18 12.31
N LYS A 320 13.69 5.61 12.49
CA LYS A 320 14.73 5.55 11.43
C LYS A 320 15.08 4.13 10.98
N GLU A 321 14.93 3.14 11.87
CA GLU A 321 15.20 1.72 11.58
C GLU A 321 14.03 1.03 10.86
N VAL A 322 12.86 1.68 10.82
CA VAL A 322 11.66 1.11 10.22
C VAL A 322 11.64 1.38 8.71
N ALA A 323 11.72 0.29 7.94
CA ALA A 323 11.62 0.32 6.48
C ALA A 323 10.16 0.47 6.00
N PHE A 324 9.23 -0.26 6.63
CA PHE A 324 7.81 -0.16 6.33
C PHE A 324 6.92 -0.52 7.54
N VAL A 325 5.66 -0.10 7.49
CA VAL A 325 4.61 -0.45 8.44
C VAL A 325 3.52 -1.22 7.70
N GLN A 326 3.38 -2.51 8.00
CA GLN A 326 2.34 -3.37 7.43
C GLN A 326 1.04 -3.25 8.23
N CYS A 327 -0.04 -2.87 7.57
CA CYS A 327 -1.39 -2.96 8.11
C CYS A 327 -1.98 -4.36 7.80
N PHE A 328 -2.65 -4.97 8.77
CA PHE A 328 -3.26 -6.28 8.56
C PHE A 328 -4.52 -6.16 7.70
N GLN A 329 -4.62 -7.03 6.70
CA GLN A 329 -5.80 -7.13 5.86
C GLN A 329 -6.97 -7.71 6.68
N GLN A 330 -8.13 -7.09 6.53
CA GLN A 330 -9.38 -7.60 7.07
C GLN A 330 -10.38 -7.66 5.92
N PHE A 331 -11.01 -8.81 5.75
CA PHE A 331 -11.91 -9.07 4.64
C PHE A 331 -13.34 -8.87 5.12
N TYR A 332 -14.07 -7.98 4.45
CA TYR A 332 -15.49 -7.75 4.71
C TYR A 332 -16.34 -8.87 4.09
N ASP A 333 -17.61 -8.94 4.49
CA ASP A 333 -18.60 -9.92 4.02
C ASP A 333 -18.14 -11.40 4.10
N GLY A 334 -17.29 -11.69 5.08
CA GLY A 334 -16.85 -13.04 5.39
C GLY A 334 -18.00 -13.93 5.84
N ILE A 335 -17.98 -15.19 5.41
CA ILE A 335 -18.90 -16.22 5.90
C ILE A 335 -18.66 -16.40 7.40
N LYS A 336 -19.72 -16.39 8.21
CA LYS A 336 -19.64 -16.48 9.68
C LYS A 336 -18.82 -17.69 10.16
N ASP A 337 -18.98 -18.83 9.50
CA ASP A 337 -18.29 -20.07 9.85
C ASP A 337 -16.93 -20.23 9.15
N ASP A 338 -16.60 -19.33 8.22
CA ASP A 338 -15.37 -19.27 7.41
C ASP A 338 -14.77 -20.65 7.07
N PRO A 339 -15.53 -21.55 6.40
CA PRO A 339 -15.07 -22.92 6.14
C PRO A 339 -13.83 -22.97 5.23
N PHE A 340 -13.55 -21.88 4.51
CA PHE A 340 -12.39 -21.74 3.62
C PHE A 340 -11.18 -21.12 4.32
N GLY A 341 -11.33 -20.59 5.54
CA GLY A 341 -10.25 -19.90 6.26
C GLY A 341 -9.84 -18.55 5.63
N ASN A 342 -10.73 -17.94 4.85
CA ASN A 342 -10.48 -16.72 4.07
C ASN A 342 -10.32 -15.47 4.94
N GLN A 343 -10.68 -15.52 6.22
CA GLN A 343 -10.50 -14.38 7.12
C GLN A 343 -9.07 -14.28 7.67
N TRP A 344 -8.24 -15.32 7.51
CA TRP A 344 -6.83 -15.36 7.95
C TRP A 344 -6.58 -15.00 9.43
N MET A 345 -7.63 -15.02 10.25
CA MET A 345 -7.60 -14.50 11.63
C MET A 345 -6.56 -15.21 12.51
N ILE A 346 -6.40 -16.52 12.34
CA ILE A 346 -5.44 -17.34 13.08
C ILE A 346 -4.01 -16.94 12.68
N THR A 347 -3.74 -16.76 11.39
CA THR A 347 -2.42 -16.39 10.87
C THR A 347 -2.01 -15.01 11.39
N PHE A 348 -2.89 -14.02 11.30
CA PHE A 348 -2.60 -12.66 11.82
C PHE A 348 -2.36 -12.68 13.33
N LYS A 349 -3.27 -13.29 14.11
CA LYS A 349 -3.19 -13.26 15.57
C LYS A 349 -2.08 -14.13 16.15
N ASN A 350 -1.67 -15.20 15.48
CA ASN A 350 -0.70 -16.14 16.05
C ASN A 350 0.68 -15.99 15.42
N ILE A 351 0.76 -16.07 14.10
CA ILE A 351 2.03 -16.10 13.38
C ILE A 351 2.58 -14.68 13.23
N ILE A 352 1.77 -13.77 12.68
CA ILE A 352 2.24 -12.43 12.33
C ILE A 352 2.52 -11.59 13.59
N MET A 353 1.68 -11.69 14.63
CA MET A 353 2.00 -11.08 15.93
C MET A 353 3.30 -11.63 16.52
N GLY A 354 3.58 -12.93 16.35
CA GLY A 354 4.82 -13.56 16.77
C GLY A 354 6.05 -13.00 16.03
N MET A 355 5.96 -12.93 14.70
CA MET A 355 6.97 -12.27 13.86
C MET A 355 7.18 -10.81 14.24
N ALA A 356 6.09 -10.10 14.55
CA ALA A 356 6.14 -8.71 14.99
C ALA A 356 6.97 -8.52 16.26
N GLY A 357 7.04 -9.50 17.17
CA GLY A 357 7.90 -9.40 18.35
C GLY A 357 9.36 -9.80 18.15
N LEU A 358 9.71 -10.37 16.99
CA LEU A 358 11.07 -10.61 16.54
C LEU A 358 11.57 -9.39 15.73
N GLN A 359 11.51 -9.47 14.41
CA GLN A 359 11.95 -8.40 13.49
C GLN A 359 10.80 -7.49 13.03
N GLY A 360 9.58 -8.01 12.95
CA GLY A 360 8.47 -7.36 12.24
C GLY A 360 7.74 -8.33 11.31
N PRO A 361 6.53 -7.98 10.86
CA PRO A 361 5.82 -8.74 9.83
C PRO A 361 6.57 -8.65 8.49
N PHE A 362 6.40 -9.66 7.63
CA PHE A 362 6.79 -9.56 6.23
C PHE A 362 5.80 -8.67 5.46
N TYR A 363 6.23 -8.17 4.30
CA TYR A 363 5.38 -7.38 3.41
C TYR A 363 4.34 -8.28 2.72
N GLY A 364 3.05 -7.97 2.92
CA GLY A 364 1.92 -8.75 2.45
C GLY A 364 1.47 -8.45 1.02
N GLY A 365 2.18 -7.60 0.29
CA GLY A 365 1.83 -7.22 -1.09
C GLY A 365 0.90 -6.02 -1.22
N THR A 366 0.31 -5.54 -0.13
CA THR A 366 -0.65 -4.42 -0.07
C THR A 366 -0.76 -3.87 1.35
N ASN A 367 -1.41 -2.73 1.53
CA ASN A 367 -1.67 -2.09 2.82
C ASN A 367 -0.39 -1.82 3.65
N ALA A 368 0.69 -1.40 3.01
CA ALA A 368 1.93 -1.09 3.69
C ALA A 368 2.41 0.34 3.41
N PHE A 369 2.85 1.01 4.47
CA PHE A 369 3.51 2.30 4.39
C PHE A 369 5.00 2.09 4.33
N HIS A 370 5.61 2.41 3.20
CA HIS A 370 7.03 2.25 2.94
C HIS A 370 7.78 3.57 3.06
N ARG A 371 9.02 3.50 3.52
CA ARG A 371 9.98 4.59 3.39
C ARG A 371 10.58 4.56 1.99
N ARG A 372 10.49 5.66 1.24
CA ARG A 372 11.05 5.77 -0.13
C ARG A 372 12.53 5.40 -0.18
N ASN A 373 13.32 5.86 0.79
CA ASN A 373 14.75 5.55 0.86
C ASN A 373 15.02 4.05 1.04
N ALA A 374 14.17 3.34 1.78
CA ALA A 374 14.30 1.89 1.93
C ALA A 374 13.97 1.17 0.61
N ILE A 375 12.96 1.63 -0.15
CA ILE A 375 12.66 1.11 -1.50
C ILE A 375 13.84 1.36 -2.46
N TYR A 376 14.47 2.53 -2.35
CA TYR A 376 15.68 2.88 -3.09
C TYR A 376 16.92 2.13 -2.62
N GLY A 377 16.80 1.26 -1.62
CA GLY A 377 17.89 0.42 -1.13
C GLY A 377 18.95 1.19 -0.36
N LEU A 378 18.53 2.16 0.46
CA LEU A 378 19.35 2.70 1.55
C LEU A 378 18.96 2.04 2.86
N TYR A 379 19.95 1.47 3.54
CA TYR A 379 19.76 0.90 4.86
C TYR A 379 20.02 1.95 5.97
N PRO A 380 19.38 1.83 7.14
CA PRO A 380 19.51 2.81 8.23
C PRO A 380 20.95 3.17 8.62
N ASP A 381 21.86 2.18 8.60
CA ASP A 381 23.28 2.35 8.95
C ASP A 381 24.08 3.11 7.87
N GLU A 382 23.60 3.10 6.61
CA GLU A 382 24.24 3.76 5.48
C GLU A 382 23.85 5.25 5.39
N ILE A 383 22.69 5.63 5.95
CA ILE A 383 22.16 7.01 5.89
C ILE A 383 23.14 8.04 6.49
N GLU A 384 23.88 7.70 7.55
CA GLU A 384 24.85 8.63 8.14
C GLU A 384 26.17 8.73 7.37
N SER A 385 26.57 7.65 6.70
CA SER A 385 27.80 7.59 5.91
C SER A 385 27.63 8.21 4.51
N GLU A 386 26.49 7.96 3.86
CA GLU A 386 26.19 8.47 2.52
C GLU A 386 25.74 9.94 2.54
N ARG A 387 25.17 10.45 3.64
CA ARG A 387 24.94 11.91 3.80
C ARG A 387 26.22 12.74 3.77
N LYS A 388 27.38 12.12 4.03
CA LYS A 388 28.70 12.78 4.01
C LYS A 388 29.45 12.61 2.68
N GLY A 389 29.03 11.68 1.82
CA GLY A 389 29.61 11.46 0.50
C GLY A 389 28.68 11.95 -0.60
N LYS A 390 29.19 12.69 -1.59
CA LYS A 390 28.46 12.81 -2.86
C LYS A 390 28.41 11.40 -3.46
N LEU A 391 27.24 10.77 -3.49
CA LEU A 391 27.06 9.54 -4.23
C LEU A 391 27.48 9.84 -5.68
N GLU A 392 28.48 9.11 -6.18
CA GLU A 392 29.02 9.39 -7.51
C GLU A 392 27.90 9.28 -8.54
N GLU A 393 27.77 10.29 -9.40
CA GLU A 393 26.71 10.40 -10.42
C GLU A 393 26.61 9.11 -11.27
N LYS A 394 27.75 8.46 -11.52
CA LYS A 394 27.83 7.17 -12.21
C LYS A 394 27.06 6.06 -11.48
N ILE A 395 27.18 5.97 -10.15
CA ILE A 395 26.47 4.97 -9.33
C ILE A 395 24.97 5.25 -9.37
N LEU A 396 24.56 6.52 -9.32
CA LEU A 396 23.16 6.91 -9.45
C LEU A 396 22.57 6.55 -10.80
N ILE A 397 23.32 6.75 -11.89
CA ILE A 397 22.90 6.36 -13.25
C ILE A 397 22.72 4.85 -13.36
N GLU A 398 23.69 4.06 -12.88
CA GLU A 398 23.59 2.60 -12.89
C GLU A 398 22.41 2.09 -12.03
N LYS A 399 22.13 2.80 -10.92
CA LYS A 399 21.08 2.40 -9.98
C LYS A 399 19.68 2.80 -10.45
N PHE A 400 19.49 4.05 -10.89
CA PHE A 400 18.19 4.67 -11.16
C PHE A 400 17.87 4.90 -12.63
N GLY A 401 18.83 4.67 -13.54
CA GLY A 401 18.69 4.90 -14.98
C GLY A 401 19.17 6.27 -15.44
N SER A 402 19.02 6.54 -16.74
CA SER A 402 19.64 7.68 -17.42
C SER A 402 18.86 8.99 -17.37
N SER A 403 17.65 9.01 -16.80
CA SER A 403 16.86 10.24 -16.67
C SER A 403 17.50 11.20 -15.67
N LYS A 404 17.94 12.37 -16.15
CA LYS A 404 18.63 13.39 -15.35
C LYS A 404 17.74 13.94 -14.23
N GLU A 405 16.47 14.18 -14.56
CA GLU A 405 15.43 14.64 -13.66
C GLU A 405 15.22 13.62 -12.54
N PHE A 406 15.15 12.33 -12.90
CA PHE A 406 14.93 11.28 -11.92
C PHE A 406 16.15 11.03 -11.03
N ILE A 407 17.35 11.09 -11.58
CA ILE A 407 18.60 11.05 -10.81
C ILE A 407 18.62 12.19 -9.78
N LYS A 408 18.31 13.42 -10.22
CA LYS A 408 18.27 14.60 -9.33
C LYS A 408 17.24 14.41 -8.22
N SER A 409 16.03 13.98 -8.56
CA SER A 409 14.96 13.77 -7.58
C SER A 409 15.29 12.64 -6.60
N SER A 410 15.87 11.54 -7.10
CA SER A 410 16.33 10.42 -6.28
C SER A 410 17.43 10.87 -5.32
N ALA A 411 18.43 11.63 -5.80
CA ALA A 411 19.49 12.17 -4.95
C ALA A 411 18.94 13.06 -3.81
N GLN A 412 17.91 13.87 -4.07
CA GLN A 412 17.23 14.66 -3.04
C GLN A 412 16.53 13.79 -1.99
N ALA A 413 15.80 12.75 -2.42
CA ALA A 413 15.16 11.80 -1.51
C ALA A 413 16.18 11.12 -0.59
N LEU A 414 17.29 10.63 -1.18
CA LEU A 414 18.38 9.96 -0.47
C LEU A 414 19.09 10.92 0.51
N GLY A 415 19.32 12.17 0.11
CA GLY A 415 19.94 13.21 0.93
C GLY A 415 19.10 13.65 2.13
N GLY A 416 17.81 13.29 2.18
CA GLY A 416 16.91 13.64 3.29
C GLY A 416 16.58 15.14 3.34
N SER A 417 16.77 15.87 2.25
CA SER A 417 16.30 17.25 2.14
C SER A 417 14.78 17.27 2.25
N ALA A 418 14.24 18.17 3.07
CA ALA A 418 12.79 18.38 3.15
C ALA A 418 12.26 18.73 1.75
N PHE A 419 11.37 17.91 1.22
CA PHE A 419 10.71 18.18 -0.04
C PHE A 419 9.88 19.46 0.10
N SER A 420 10.21 20.49 -0.68
CA SER A 420 9.40 21.71 -0.76
C SER A 420 8.24 21.43 -1.70
N ALA A 421 7.03 21.30 -1.13
CA ALA A 421 5.80 21.11 -1.90
C ALA A 421 5.40 22.34 -2.72
N ASN A 422 6.05 23.49 -2.53
CA ASN A 422 5.55 24.78 -2.99
C ASN A 422 5.92 25.14 -4.44
N ASP A 423 6.74 24.36 -5.15
CA ASP A 423 7.29 24.75 -6.46
C ASP A 423 7.09 23.72 -7.58
N ILE A 424 6.30 22.66 -7.37
CA ILE A 424 6.14 21.59 -8.37
C ILE A 424 4.70 21.52 -8.86
N THR A 425 4.49 22.02 -10.07
CA THR A 425 3.35 21.61 -10.89
C THR A 425 3.64 20.23 -11.48
N THR A 426 2.77 19.28 -11.18
CA THR A 426 2.88 17.88 -11.60
C THR A 426 2.99 17.78 -13.13
N PHE A 427 2.33 18.72 -13.84
CA PHE A 427 2.38 18.85 -15.30
C PHE A 427 3.78 19.04 -15.88
N ASN A 428 4.68 19.73 -15.19
CA ASN A 428 6.03 19.98 -15.69
C ASN A 428 6.86 18.70 -15.78
N PHE A 429 6.46 17.63 -15.08
CA PHE A 429 7.17 16.37 -15.04
C PHE A 429 6.57 15.29 -15.94
N ILE A 430 5.50 15.56 -16.70
CA ILE A 430 4.82 14.54 -17.53
C ILE A 430 5.76 13.91 -18.55
N GLU A 431 6.61 14.70 -19.22
CA GLU A 431 7.56 14.18 -20.21
C GLU A 431 8.61 13.27 -19.56
N ALA A 432 9.26 13.72 -18.50
CA ALA A 432 10.22 12.92 -17.73
C ALA A 432 9.56 11.67 -17.10
N ALA A 433 8.33 11.81 -16.59
CA ALA A 433 7.54 10.71 -16.05
C ALA A 433 7.20 9.66 -17.12
N THR A 434 6.90 10.11 -18.34
CA THR A 434 6.67 9.24 -19.50
C THR A 434 7.95 8.45 -19.80
N GLN A 435 9.10 9.13 -19.87
CA GLN A 435 10.40 8.50 -20.13
C GLN A 435 10.74 7.40 -19.10
N VAL A 436 10.56 7.65 -17.79
CA VAL A 436 10.87 6.66 -16.75
C VAL A 436 9.82 5.53 -16.66
N SER A 437 8.70 5.65 -17.37
CA SER A 437 7.65 4.63 -17.43
C SER A 437 7.80 3.66 -18.60
N ASN A 438 8.79 3.89 -19.48
CA ASN A 438 9.04 3.06 -20.64
C ASN A 438 9.37 1.62 -20.24
N CYS A 439 8.97 0.68 -21.09
CA CYS A 439 9.13 -0.76 -20.84
C CYS A 439 10.61 -1.21 -20.79
N GLU A 440 11.50 -0.49 -21.47
CA GLU A 440 12.94 -0.76 -21.53
C GLU A 440 13.73 -0.21 -20.33
N TYR A 441 13.12 0.70 -19.55
CA TYR A 441 13.83 1.49 -18.53
C TYR A 441 14.52 0.62 -17.44
N GLU A 442 14.01 -0.59 -17.19
CA GLU A 442 14.52 -1.49 -16.16
C GLU A 442 15.68 -2.39 -16.61
N TYR A 443 15.90 -2.57 -17.93
CA TYR A 443 16.83 -3.58 -18.43
C TYR A 443 18.29 -3.31 -18.04
N ASP A 444 18.74 -2.06 -18.20
CA ASP A 444 20.12 -1.63 -17.94
C ASP A 444 20.29 -0.95 -16.57
N THR A 445 19.32 -1.14 -15.67
CA THR A 445 19.36 -0.53 -14.34
C THR A 445 19.27 -1.57 -13.22
N CYS A 446 19.36 -1.08 -11.98
CA CYS A 446 19.22 -1.90 -10.79
C CYS A 446 17.77 -2.09 -10.33
N TRP A 447 16.77 -1.57 -11.07
CA TRP A 447 15.35 -1.78 -10.79
C TRP A 447 14.99 -3.27 -10.83
N GLY A 448 14.31 -3.75 -9.78
CA GLY A 448 13.96 -5.18 -9.61
C GLY A 448 15.13 -6.10 -9.23
N LYS A 449 16.38 -5.65 -9.40
CA LYS A 449 17.61 -6.41 -9.08
C LYS A 449 18.20 -6.04 -7.72
N GLN A 450 18.23 -4.76 -7.37
CA GLN A 450 18.76 -4.20 -6.12
C GLN A 450 17.81 -3.12 -5.57
N VAL A 451 17.31 -2.23 -6.43
CA VAL A 451 16.24 -1.29 -6.09
C VAL A 451 14.92 -2.04 -6.08
N ARG A 452 14.17 -1.91 -4.98
CA ARG A 452 12.95 -2.68 -4.68
C ARG A 452 13.10 -4.21 -4.60
N LYS A 453 14.34 -4.72 -4.56
CA LYS A 453 14.63 -6.17 -4.42
C LYS A 453 14.05 -6.75 -3.14
N THR A 454 13.93 -5.92 -2.09
CA THR A 454 13.51 -6.25 -0.73
C THR A 454 12.01 -6.51 -0.58
N GLU A 455 11.18 -6.14 -1.55
CA GLU A 455 9.72 -6.34 -1.48
C GLU A 455 9.18 -7.37 -2.48
N THR A 456 9.90 -7.63 -3.57
CA THR A 456 9.40 -8.47 -4.69
C THR A 456 10.02 -9.86 -4.74
N ASN A 457 11.25 -10.05 -4.23
CA ASN A 457 11.95 -11.33 -4.35
C ASN A 457 11.81 -12.29 -3.16
N ILE A 458 10.97 -11.98 -2.17
CA ILE A 458 10.72 -12.94 -1.08
C ILE A 458 9.49 -13.84 -1.36
N PHE A 459 8.56 -13.46 -2.25
CA PHE A 459 7.36 -14.29 -2.48
C PHE A 459 6.80 -14.41 -3.92
N PHE A 460 7.26 -13.64 -4.92
CA PHE A 460 6.61 -13.65 -6.25
C PHE A 460 7.37 -14.38 -7.38
N LYS A 461 8.36 -15.22 -7.05
CA LYS A 461 8.92 -16.21 -8.00
C LYS A 461 8.20 -17.57 -7.88
N GLN A 462 6.86 -17.57 -7.93
CA GLN A 462 6.07 -18.78 -8.18
C GLN A 462 4.82 -18.43 -8.99
N ASN A 463 5.00 -18.29 -10.30
CA ASN A 463 4.35 -19.09 -11.35
C ASN A 463 4.64 -18.48 -12.73
#